data_AF-A0A7S1C9A1-F1
#
_entry.id   AF-A0A7S1C9A1-F1
#
_cell.length_a   1.000
_cell.length_b   1.000
_cell.length_c   1.000
_cell.angle_alpha   90.00
_cell.angle_beta   90.00
_cell.angle_gamma   90.00
#
_symmetry.space_group_name_H-M   'P 1'
#
loop_
_entity.id
_entity.type
_entity.pdbx_description
1 polymer ?
#
loop_
_entity_poly.entity_id
_entity_poly.type
_entity_poly.pdbx_seq_one_letter_code
_entity_poly.pdbx_strand_id
1 'polypeptide(L)'
;ENVAGTSMDMVVNIDEEGTCWGVIVPRGDTAPSVQQVKDGLRNDGSAAVADGSVGVTDDSSDFTIAMTGLTSETDYDGYAVCEDDETAPGSTNTMAAVSSV
;
A
#
# COMPACT_ATOMS: atom_id res chain seq x y z
N GLU A 1 -21.53 3.41 -1.74
CA GLU A 1 -20.64 4.32 -1.00
C GLU A 1 -20.64 3.89 0.46
N ASN A 2 -19.53 3.35 0.95
CA ASN A 2 -19.42 2.97 2.36
C ASN A 2 -19.00 4.22 3.14
N VAL A 3 -19.98 5.00 3.61
CA VAL A 3 -19.76 6.23 4.39
C VAL A 3 -19.66 5.90 5.89
N ALA A 4 -18.94 4.83 6.22
CA ALA A 4 -18.27 4.68 7.49
C ALA A 4 -16.79 4.68 7.12
N GLY A 5 -16.05 5.72 7.47
CA GLY A 5 -14.61 5.89 7.12
C GLY A 5 -13.70 4.88 7.83
N THR A 6 -14.11 3.61 7.91
CA THR A 6 -13.42 2.51 8.57
C THR A 6 -12.71 1.60 7.56
N SER A 7 -12.81 1.92 6.28
CA SER A 7 -12.08 1.28 5.19
C SER A 7 -11.71 2.27 4.10
N MET A 8 -10.59 2.02 3.42
CA MET A 8 -10.20 2.72 2.20
C MET A 8 -9.68 1.72 1.16
N ASP A 9 -9.88 2.07 -0.11
CA ASP A 9 -9.38 1.29 -1.24
C ASP A 9 -8.12 1.95 -1.78
N MET A 10 -6.98 1.26 -1.69
CA MET A 10 -5.74 1.71 -2.28
C MET A 10 -5.59 1.12 -3.67
N VAL A 11 -5.67 1.96 -4.70
CA VAL A 11 -5.54 1.54 -6.10
C VAL A 11 -4.07 1.55 -6.49
N VAL A 12 -3.61 0.43 -7.03
CA VAL A 12 -2.28 0.24 -7.60
C VAL A 12 -2.43 -0.20 -9.05
N ASN A 13 -1.56 0.31 -9.91
CA ASN A 13 -1.50 -0.06 -11.31
C ASN A 13 -0.02 -0.23 -11.65
N ILE A 14 0.35 -1.43 -12.09
CA ILE A 14 1.67 -1.73 -12.60
C ILE A 14 1.54 -2.31 -14.00
N ASP A 15 2.57 -2.09 -14.80
CA ASP A 15 2.62 -2.46 -16.22
C ASP A 15 3.09 -3.90 -16.45
N GLU A 16 3.37 -4.65 -15.39
CA GLU A 16 3.85 -6.04 -15.43
C GLU A 16 3.25 -6.87 -14.28
N GLU A 17 3.28 -8.21 -14.40
CA GLU A 17 2.84 -9.10 -13.33
C GLU A 17 3.72 -8.93 -12.10
N GLY A 18 3.11 -8.91 -10.92
CA GLY A 18 3.87 -8.63 -9.71
C GLY A 18 3.05 -8.72 -8.44
N THR A 19 3.62 -8.26 -7.34
CA THR A 19 2.93 -8.13 -6.07
C THR A 19 3.03 -6.70 -5.57
N CYS A 20 1.91 -6.16 -5.11
CA CYS A 20 1.85 -4.88 -4.44
C CYS A 20 1.48 -5.07 -2.98
N TRP A 21 2.11 -4.29 -2.10
CA TRP A 21 1.84 -4.19 -0.68
C TRP A 21 1.47 -2.77 -0.33
N GLY A 22 0.63 -2.59 0.66
CA GLY A 22 0.27 -1.28 1.17
C GLY A 22 0.19 -1.26 2.69
N VAL A 23 0.49 -0.09 3.27
CA VAL A 23 0.32 0.19 4.70
C VAL A 23 -0.34 1.55 4.91
N ILE A 24 -1.16 1.62 5.96
CA ILE A 24 -1.75 2.85 6.47
C ILE A 24 -1.10 3.19 7.81
N VAL A 25 -0.62 4.42 7.95
CA VAL A 25 0.02 4.91 9.17
C VAL A 25 -0.68 6.20 9.64
N PRO A 26 -0.58 6.58 10.93
CA PRO A 26 -1.14 7.84 11.40
C PRO A 26 -0.59 9.04 10.64
N ARG A 27 -1.44 10.05 10.42
CA ARG A 27 -1.03 11.26 9.72
C ARG A 27 0.18 11.92 10.39
N GLY A 28 1.21 12.21 9.60
CA GLY A 28 2.42 12.90 10.03
C GLY A 28 3.52 11.98 10.56
N ASP A 29 3.31 10.66 10.53
CA ASP A 29 4.36 9.69 10.78
C ASP A 29 5.50 9.80 9.75
N THR A 30 6.71 9.44 10.18
CA THR A 30 7.82 9.25 9.26
C THR A 30 7.47 8.13 8.27
N ALA A 31 7.70 8.39 6.99
CA ALA A 31 7.46 7.40 5.93
C ALA A 31 8.24 6.10 6.21
N PRO A 32 7.60 4.92 6.09
CA PRO A 32 8.27 3.64 6.20
C PRO A 32 9.23 3.40 5.01
N SER A 33 10.20 2.51 5.20
CA SER A 33 11.02 1.96 4.12
C SER A 33 10.25 0.94 3.29
N VAL A 34 10.77 0.63 2.09
CA VAL A 34 10.24 -0.43 1.20
C VAL A 34 9.99 -1.73 1.96
N GLN A 35 11.00 -2.18 2.73
CA GLN A 35 10.92 -3.42 3.48
C GLN A 35 9.83 -3.35 4.56
N GLN A 36 9.70 -2.21 5.24
CA GLN A 36 8.66 -2.01 6.24
C GLN A 36 7.26 -2.03 5.62
N VAL A 37 7.05 -1.48 4.43
CA VAL A 37 5.76 -1.59 3.74
C VAL A 37 5.43 -3.05 3.42
N LYS A 38 6.40 -3.81 2.90
CA LYS A 38 6.22 -5.24 2.60
C LYS A 38 5.95 -6.07 3.86
N ASP A 39 6.52 -5.66 5.00
CA ASP A 39 6.36 -6.33 6.30
C ASP A 39 5.12 -5.86 7.09
N GLY A 40 4.34 -4.89 6.58
CA GLY A 40 3.16 -4.37 7.29
C GLY A 40 3.51 -3.44 8.48
N LEU A 41 4.64 -2.74 8.40
CA LEU A 41 5.23 -1.97 9.50
C LEU A 41 5.28 -0.47 9.23
N ARG A 42 5.34 0.28 10.34
CA ARG A 42 5.67 1.70 10.40
C ARG A 42 7.18 1.90 10.40
N ASN A 43 7.61 3.15 10.22
CA ASN A 43 9.04 3.51 10.23
C ASN A 43 9.75 3.16 11.56
N ASP A 44 9.04 3.13 12.68
CA ASP A 44 9.58 2.74 13.99
C ASP A 44 9.61 1.22 14.22
N GLY A 45 9.15 0.42 13.26
CA GLY A 45 9.07 -1.04 13.34
C GLY A 45 7.84 -1.58 14.07
N SER A 46 6.91 -0.73 14.49
CA SER A 46 5.61 -1.15 15.00
C SER A 46 4.65 -1.51 13.86
N ALA A 47 3.56 -2.21 14.17
CA ALA A 47 2.54 -2.56 13.18
C ALA A 47 1.86 -1.32 12.59
N ALA A 48 1.58 -1.35 11.29
CA ALA A 48 0.73 -0.37 10.63
C ALA A 48 -0.70 -0.38 11.22
N VAL A 49 -1.46 0.68 10.95
CA VAL A 49 -2.88 0.76 11.34
C VAL A 49 -3.71 -0.24 10.53
N ALA A 50 -3.38 -0.35 9.25
CA ALA A 50 -3.88 -1.37 8.34
C ALA A 50 -2.77 -1.70 7.35
N ASP A 51 -2.74 -2.94 6.88
CA ASP A 51 -1.85 -3.41 5.84
C ASP A 51 -2.57 -4.42 4.95
N GLY A 52 -2.02 -4.64 3.76
CA GLY A 52 -2.53 -5.64 2.84
C GLY A 52 -1.64 -5.79 1.62
N SER A 53 -1.92 -6.82 0.84
CA SER A 53 -1.24 -7.07 -0.43
C SER A 53 -2.21 -7.58 -1.49
N VAL A 54 -1.81 -7.39 -2.74
CA VAL A 54 -2.52 -7.90 -3.91
C VAL A 54 -1.50 -8.42 -4.91
N GLY A 55 -1.76 -9.61 -5.44
CA GLY A 55 -1.05 -10.12 -6.61
C GLY A 55 -1.67 -9.52 -7.86
N VAL A 56 -0.84 -8.90 -8.69
CA VAL A 56 -1.19 -8.35 -9.99
C VAL A 56 -0.89 -9.42 -11.04
N THR A 57 -1.95 -9.93 -11.66
CA THR A 57 -1.88 -11.06 -12.61
C THR A 57 -2.22 -10.66 -14.04
N ASP A 58 -2.44 -9.37 -14.28
CA ASP A 58 -2.84 -8.82 -15.58
C ASP A 58 -2.20 -7.45 -15.68
N ASP A 59 -1.40 -7.23 -16.72
CA ASP A 59 -0.75 -5.95 -16.94
C ASP A 59 -1.79 -4.84 -17.20
N SER A 60 -1.47 -3.61 -16.81
CA SER A 60 -2.28 -2.44 -17.18
C SER A 60 -3.69 -2.36 -16.54
N SER A 61 -4.01 -3.22 -15.56
CA SER A 61 -5.27 -3.18 -14.82
C SER A 61 -5.11 -2.53 -13.43
N ASP A 62 -6.16 -1.85 -12.98
CA ASP A 62 -6.22 -1.31 -11.62
C ASP A 62 -6.53 -2.44 -10.63
N PHE A 63 -5.66 -2.62 -9.65
CA PHE A 63 -5.86 -3.53 -8.53
C PHE A 63 -6.06 -2.75 -7.24
N THR A 64 -6.88 -3.30 -6.35
CA THR A 64 -7.23 -2.65 -5.09
C THR A 64 -6.71 -3.46 -3.91
N ILE A 65 -6.00 -2.78 -3.02
CA ILE A 65 -5.71 -3.26 -1.67
C ILE A 65 -6.77 -2.66 -0.74
N ALA A 66 -7.67 -3.52 -0.24
CA ALA A 66 -8.72 -3.11 0.69
C ALA A 66 -8.15 -2.96 2.11
N MET A 67 -8.02 -1.72 2.57
CA MET A 67 -7.55 -1.41 3.92
C MET A 67 -8.77 -1.29 4.83
N THR A 68 -8.84 -2.08 5.90
CA THR A 68 -9.98 -2.11 6.83
C THR A 68 -9.53 -1.92 8.26
N GLY A 69 -10.47 -1.62 9.17
CA GLY A 69 -10.17 -1.40 10.59
C GLY A 69 -9.72 0.02 10.91
N LEU A 70 -9.94 0.97 10.00
CA LEU A 70 -9.63 2.37 10.22
C LEU A 70 -10.62 3.01 11.18
N THR A 71 -10.22 4.14 11.77
CA THR A 71 -11.12 4.97 12.58
C THR A 71 -11.69 6.07 11.70
N SER A 72 -13.02 6.21 11.69
CA SER A 72 -13.70 7.29 10.97
C SER A 72 -13.25 8.66 11.47
N GLU A 73 -13.24 9.66 10.59
CA GLU A 73 -12.83 11.04 10.91
C GLU A 73 -11.39 11.14 11.47
N THR A 74 -10.52 10.17 11.12
CA THR A 74 -9.10 10.18 11.46
C THR A 74 -8.28 10.24 10.18
N ASP A 75 -7.39 11.24 10.09
CA ASP A 75 -6.48 11.38 8.96
C ASP A 75 -5.37 10.33 9.03
N TYR A 76 -5.01 9.76 7.88
CA TYR A 76 -3.92 8.79 7.75
C TYR A 76 -3.02 9.10 6.54
N ASP A 77 -1.79 8.56 6.55
CA ASP A 77 -0.91 8.54 5.39
C ASP A 77 -0.82 7.10 4.84
N GLY A 78 -0.95 6.94 3.51
CA GLY A 78 -0.91 5.64 2.83
C GLY A 78 0.36 5.45 2.01
N TYR A 79 0.97 4.27 2.10
CA TYR A 79 2.17 3.92 1.35
C TYR A 79 1.96 2.60 0.63
N ALA A 80 2.27 2.55 -0.67
CA ALA A 80 2.24 1.35 -1.49
C ALA A 80 3.63 1.06 -2.06
N VAL A 81 3.95 -0.22 -2.19
CA VAL A 81 5.14 -0.72 -2.87
C VAL A 81 4.72 -1.83 -3.80
N CYS A 82 5.18 -1.80 -5.04
CA CYS A 82 5.00 -2.91 -5.96
C CYS A 82 6.36 -3.46 -6.39
N GLU A 83 6.43 -4.79 -6.48
CA GLU A 83 7.55 -5.55 -7.00
C GLU A 83 7.06 -6.42 -8.15
N ASP A 84 7.66 -6.22 -9.32
CA ASP A 84 7.51 -7.07 -10.48
C ASP A 84 8.17 -8.45 -10.22
N ASP A 85 7.54 -9.53 -10.68
CA ASP A 85 8.00 -10.93 -10.51
C ASP A 85 9.01 -11.36 -11.59
N GLU A 86 9.25 -10.56 -12.63
CA GLU A 86 10.21 -10.84 -13.68
C GLU A 86 11.65 -10.66 -13.14
N THR A 87 12.46 -11.71 -13.21
CA THR A 87 13.87 -11.72 -12.75
C THR A 87 14.84 -11.04 -13.74
N ALA A 88 14.33 -10.31 -14.72
CA ALA A 88 15.14 -9.61 -15.71
C ALA A 88 15.88 -8.41 -15.08
N PRO A 89 17.10 -8.07 -15.55
CA PRO A 89 17.82 -6.91 -15.03
C PRO A 89 17.11 -5.61 -15.46
N GLY A 90 16.20 -5.13 -14.61
CA GLY A 90 15.35 -3.96 -14.86
C GLY A 90 14.22 -3.76 -13.83
N SER A 91 13.87 -4.80 -13.06
CA SER A 91 12.77 -4.76 -12.09
C SER A 91 13.00 -3.67 -11.05
N THR A 92 12.22 -2.60 -11.15
CA THR A 92 12.37 -1.42 -10.29
C THR A 92 11.30 -1.47 -9.21
N ASN A 93 11.72 -1.82 -7.99
CA ASN A 93 10.89 -1.65 -6.78
C ASN A 93 10.48 -0.17 -6.67
N THR A 94 9.24 0.16 -6.99
CA THR A 94 8.74 1.54 -6.98
C THR A 94 7.85 1.75 -5.76
N MET A 95 8.18 2.73 -4.92
CA MET A 95 7.29 3.17 -3.85
C MET A 95 6.36 4.25 -4.39
N ALA A 96 5.05 4.01 -4.32
CA ALA A 96 4.04 5.02 -4.57
C ALA A 96 3.46 5.49 -3.23
N ALA A 97 3.63 6.77 -2.90
CA ALA A 97 2.92 7.36 -1.76
C ALA A 97 1.50 7.73 -2.20
N VAL A 98 0.49 7.09 -1.62
CA VAL A 98 -0.91 7.43 -1.87
C VAL A 98 -1.33 8.43 -0.79
N SER A 99 -1.38 9.71 -1.15
CA SER A 99 -1.56 10.81 -0.20
C SER A 99 -2.97 10.87 0.38
N SER A 100 -3.01 11.05 1.72
CA SER A 100 -4.06 11.57 2.61
C SER A 100 -5.52 11.48 2.15
N VAL A 101 -6.31 10.69 2.88
CA VAL A 101 -7.78 10.80 2.93
C VAL A 101 -8.18 11.59 4.15
#